data_AF-A0A357I259-F1
#
_entry.id   AF-A0A357I259-F1
#
_cell.length_a   1.000
_cell.length_b   1.000
_cell.length_c   1.000
_cell.angle_alpha   90.00
_cell.angle_beta   90.00
_cell.angle_gamma   90.00
#
_symmetry.space_group_name_H-M   'P 1'
#
loop_
_entity.id
_entity.type
_entity.pdbx_description
1 polymer ?
#
loop_
_entity_poly.entity_id
_entity_poly.type
_entity_poly.pdbx_seq_one_letter_code
_entity_poly.pdbx_strand_id
1 'polypeptide(L)'
;MNKANIKLITISSLLSLGVASLNAAITPITIDLGVVANSNQYGETIVDATHTGYTGTGFLAFNNRENSGFTVEAPNDFTSITLRYAADSSAAGEYYVYIDDSSSLQFSGTSIVFSKTGSWTTWTEVTLELSGDAGEYFNLAFANDATNTGGANFDYITFNVPEPASFALILSAVAFTGAGLRRRPR
;
A
#
# COMPACT_ATOMS: atom_id res chain seq x y z
N MET A 1 7.53 35.80 -66.90
CA MET A 1 7.72 34.78 -65.84
C MET A 1 7.62 35.47 -64.49
N ASN A 2 6.47 35.42 -63.83
CA ASN A 2 6.29 36.03 -62.50
C ASN A 2 6.65 35.03 -61.41
N LYS A 3 7.65 35.36 -60.57
CA LYS A 3 7.99 34.60 -59.36
C LYS A 3 6.93 34.89 -58.30
N ALA A 4 6.13 33.89 -57.92
CA ALA A 4 5.21 34.00 -56.80
C ALA A 4 5.97 33.74 -55.49
N ASN A 5 6.01 34.73 -54.60
CA ASN A 5 6.56 34.61 -53.25
C ASN A 5 5.49 33.99 -52.32
N ILE A 6 5.75 32.79 -51.82
CA ILE A 6 4.93 32.13 -50.79
C ILE A 6 5.42 32.61 -49.42
N LYS A 7 4.60 33.37 -48.69
CA LYS A 7 4.89 33.71 -47.29
C LYS A 7 4.45 32.54 -46.40
N LEU A 8 5.41 31.96 -45.69
CA LEU A 8 5.18 30.94 -44.66
C LEU A 8 4.59 31.64 -43.42
N ILE A 9 3.33 31.36 -43.10
CA ILE A 9 2.71 31.81 -41.85
C ILE A 9 2.92 30.71 -40.83
N THR A 10 3.86 30.93 -39.90
CA THR A 10 4.07 30.02 -38.76
C THR A 10 3.04 30.37 -37.69
N ILE A 11 2.07 29.48 -37.47
CA ILE A 11 1.12 29.59 -36.35
C ILE A 11 1.77 28.93 -35.13
N SER A 12 2.40 29.72 -34.28
CA SER A 12 2.91 29.24 -32.99
C SER A 12 1.87 29.54 -31.90
N SER A 13 0.91 28.64 -31.72
CA SER A 13 0.08 28.63 -30.50
C SER A 13 0.70 27.67 -29.49
N LEU A 14 1.46 28.21 -28.53
CA LEU A 14 1.84 27.49 -27.32
C LEU A 14 0.59 27.30 -26.46
N LEU A 15 0.04 26.08 -26.44
CA LEU A 15 -0.86 25.70 -25.34
C LEU A 15 0.01 25.54 -24.09
N SER A 16 -0.16 26.45 -23.14
CA SER A 16 0.27 26.23 -21.76
C SER A 16 -0.58 25.10 -21.18
N LEU A 17 -0.07 23.87 -21.23
CA LEU A 17 -0.63 22.76 -20.46
C LEU A 17 -0.19 23.00 -19.01
N GLY A 18 -1.12 23.47 -18.19
CA GLY A 18 -0.90 23.55 -16.75
C GLY A 18 -0.49 22.18 -16.23
N VAL A 19 0.66 22.11 -15.57
CA VAL A 19 1.07 20.92 -14.84
C VAL A 19 0.15 20.87 -13.62
N ALA A 20 -1.00 20.21 -13.76
CA ALA A 20 -1.73 19.77 -12.58
C ALA A 20 -0.81 18.76 -11.90
N SER A 21 -0.44 19.02 -10.64
CA SER A 21 0.17 18.01 -9.79
C SER A 21 -0.82 16.84 -9.75
N LEU A 22 -0.56 15.78 -10.53
CA LEU A 22 -1.28 14.54 -10.36
C LEU A 22 -0.85 14.02 -8.99
N ASN A 23 -1.75 14.07 -8.00
CA ASN A 23 -1.59 13.18 -6.86
C ASN A 23 -1.47 11.78 -7.46
N ALA A 24 -0.35 11.11 -7.21
CA ALA A 24 -0.20 9.72 -7.63
C ALA A 24 -1.40 8.97 -7.08
N ALA A 25 -2.15 8.28 -7.95
CA ALA A 25 -3.20 7.39 -7.50
C ALA A 25 -2.55 6.34 -6.58
N ILE A 26 -3.24 5.88 -5.55
CA ILE A 26 -2.73 4.83 -4.66
C ILE A 26 -3.55 3.58 -4.95
N THR A 27 -2.87 2.48 -5.22
CA THR A 27 -3.44 1.14 -5.37
C THR A 27 -3.17 0.33 -4.10
N PRO A 28 -4.22 0.07 -3.29
CA PRO A 28 -4.09 -0.76 -2.11
C PRO A 28 -3.96 -2.24 -2.50
N ILE A 29 -2.97 -2.91 -1.94
CA ILE A 29 -2.79 -4.37 -2.02
C ILE A 29 -3.09 -4.94 -0.63
N THR A 30 -4.24 -5.59 -0.49
CA THR A 30 -4.70 -6.16 0.79
C THR A 30 -4.40 -7.66 0.85
N ILE A 31 -3.84 -8.10 1.98
CA ILE A 31 -3.52 -9.47 2.31
C ILE A 31 -4.32 -9.89 3.55
N ASP A 32 -5.11 -10.94 3.41
CA ASP A 32 -5.92 -11.55 4.48
C ASP A 32 -5.01 -12.35 5.43
N LEU A 33 -4.92 -11.95 6.70
CA LEU A 33 -4.09 -12.62 7.70
C LEU A 33 -4.80 -13.83 8.34
N GLY A 34 -6.09 -14.01 8.09
CA GLY A 34 -6.86 -15.21 8.40
C GLY A 34 -6.57 -16.41 7.49
N VAL A 35 -5.67 -16.27 6.51
CA VAL A 35 -5.21 -17.35 5.64
C VAL A 35 -3.76 -17.70 5.98
N VAL A 36 -3.52 -18.94 6.44
CA VAL A 36 -2.19 -19.39 6.88
C VAL A 36 -1.10 -19.23 5.81
N ALA A 37 -1.45 -19.38 4.53
CA ALA A 37 -0.49 -19.26 3.43
C ALA A 37 -0.05 -17.81 3.13
N ASN A 38 -0.74 -16.81 3.69
CA ASN A 38 -0.47 -15.40 3.41
C ASN A 38 0.59 -14.78 4.35
N SER A 39 1.03 -15.50 5.37
CA SER A 39 2.02 -15.03 6.33
C SER A 39 2.87 -16.18 6.85
N ASN A 40 4.16 -15.92 7.11
CA ASN A 40 4.98 -16.86 7.86
C ASN A 40 4.80 -16.59 9.35
N GLN A 41 3.99 -17.42 10.00
CA GLN A 41 3.70 -17.34 11.42
C GLN A 41 4.78 -18.05 12.23
N TYR A 42 5.14 -17.50 13.38
CA TYR A 42 6.14 -18.10 14.25
C TYR A 42 5.85 -17.83 15.73
N GLY A 43 6.48 -18.65 16.58
CA GLY A 43 6.21 -18.65 18.00
C GLY A 43 4.77 -19.09 18.26
N GLU A 44 4.03 -18.24 18.95
CA GLU A 44 2.76 -18.60 19.56
C GLU A 44 1.63 -17.74 18.96
N THR A 45 1.69 -17.57 17.64
CA THR A 45 0.63 -17.00 16.79
C THR A 45 -0.22 -18.10 16.15
N ILE A 46 -1.51 -17.83 15.95
CA ILE A 46 -2.45 -18.79 15.34
C ILE A 46 -3.53 -18.07 14.54
N VAL A 47 -3.98 -18.68 13.44
CA VAL A 47 -5.20 -18.24 12.76
C VAL A 47 -6.43 -18.75 13.53
N ASP A 48 -7.32 -17.83 13.87
CA ASP A 48 -8.59 -18.10 14.56
C ASP A 48 -9.76 -17.37 13.87
N ALA A 49 -10.98 -17.69 14.25
CA ALA A 49 -12.24 -17.14 13.75
C ALA A 49 -13.28 -16.94 14.87
N THR A 50 -12.87 -17.05 16.14
CA THR A 50 -13.76 -17.02 17.32
C THR A 50 -14.36 -15.63 17.64
N HIS A 51 -13.79 -14.55 17.11
CA HIS A 51 -14.27 -13.18 17.33
C HIS A 51 -14.84 -12.58 16.05
N THR A 52 -16.15 -12.32 16.00
CA THR A 52 -16.81 -11.79 14.80
C THR A 52 -16.28 -10.41 14.37
N GLY A 53 -16.43 -10.09 13.08
CA GLY A 53 -16.15 -8.76 12.53
C GLY A 53 -14.85 -8.67 11.73
N TYR A 54 -14.05 -9.74 11.67
CA TYR A 54 -12.96 -9.92 10.72
C TYR A 54 -13.48 -10.00 9.27
N THR A 55 -12.56 -9.87 8.31
CA THR A 55 -12.78 -10.07 6.89
C THR A 55 -12.25 -11.44 6.43
N GLY A 56 -12.69 -11.93 5.29
CA GLY A 56 -12.17 -13.19 4.75
C GLY A 56 -12.54 -14.40 5.62
N THR A 57 -11.55 -15.23 5.96
CA THR A 57 -11.78 -16.53 6.62
C THR A 57 -11.45 -16.58 8.11
N GLY A 58 -10.83 -15.54 8.66
CA GLY A 58 -10.42 -15.49 10.06
C GLY A 58 -9.54 -14.28 10.35
N PHE A 59 -8.71 -14.38 11.38
CA PHE A 59 -7.71 -13.39 11.75
C PHE A 59 -6.51 -14.09 12.38
N LEU A 60 -5.36 -13.42 12.40
CA LEU A 60 -4.18 -13.87 13.10
C LEU A 60 -4.21 -13.38 14.56
N ALA A 61 -4.21 -14.31 15.51
CA ALA A 61 -4.20 -14.04 16.94
C ALA A 61 -2.80 -14.15 17.53
N PHE A 62 -2.44 -13.19 18.39
CA PHE A 62 -1.30 -13.29 19.30
C PHE A 62 -1.78 -13.78 20.67
N ASN A 63 -1.00 -14.65 21.31
CA ASN A 63 -1.25 -15.10 22.68
C ASN A 63 -0.24 -14.53 23.71
N ASN A 64 0.46 -13.44 23.33
CA ASN A 64 1.24 -12.58 24.23
C ASN A 64 2.55 -13.21 24.71
N ARG A 65 3.19 -14.05 23.90
CA ARG A 65 4.49 -14.65 24.21
C ARG A 65 5.63 -14.00 23.43
N GLU A 66 6.77 -13.81 24.10
CA GLU A 66 8.03 -13.42 23.47
C GLU A 66 8.37 -14.34 22.27
N ASN A 67 9.04 -13.78 21.27
CA ASN A 67 9.40 -14.47 20.03
C ASN A 67 8.18 -15.00 19.25
N SER A 68 7.02 -14.35 19.39
CA SER A 68 5.84 -14.63 18.57
C SER A 68 5.62 -13.49 17.58
N GLY A 69 5.16 -13.84 16.39
CA GLY A 69 4.85 -12.86 15.37
C GLY A 69 4.56 -13.46 14.01
N PHE A 70 4.66 -12.61 13.00
CA PHE A 70 4.52 -13.02 11.62
C PHE A 70 5.33 -12.14 10.66
N THR A 71 5.59 -12.69 9.48
CA THR A 71 6.16 -11.95 8.35
C THR A 71 5.23 -12.03 7.14
N VAL A 72 5.15 -10.97 6.35
CA VAL A 72 4.41 -10.90 5.08
C VAL A 72 5.32 -10.33 4.01
N GLU A 73 5.33 -10.94 2.83
CA GLU A 73 6.07 -10.41 1.67
C GLU A 73 5.48 -9.06 1.25
N ALA A 74 6.33 -8.04 1.14
CA ALA A 74 5.90 -6.71 0.76
C ALA A 74 5.87 -6.56 -0.78
N PRO A 75 4.83 -5.92 -1.36
CA PRO A 75 4.85 -5.55 -2.76
C PRO A 75 5.86 -4.42 -3.03
N ASN A 76 6.24 -4.23 -4.30
CA ASN A 76 7.15 -3.15 -4.68
C ASN A 76 6.58 -1.76 -4.40
N ASP A 77 7.45 -0.81 -4.11
CA ASP A 77 7.18 0.64 -4.04
C ASP A 77 6.04 1.03 -3.09
N PHE A 78 5.74 0.25 -2.03
CA PHE A 78 4.71 0.68 -1.07
C PHE A 78 5.20 1.89 -0.27
N THR A 79 4.28 2.80 0.04
CA THR A 79 4.59 4.04 0.77
C THR A 79 4.00 4.11 2.16
N SER A 80 3.02 3.26 2.46
CA SER A 80 2.49 3.08 3.79
C SER A 80 1.81 1.72 3.92
N ILE A 81 1.59 1.30 5.17
CA ILE A 81 0.95 0.03 5.51
C ILE A 81 -0.24 0.33 6.43
N THR A 82 -1.41 -0.22 6.13
CA THR A 82 -2.57 -0.17 7.02
C THR A 82 -2.84 -1.57 7.59
N LEU A 83 -2.84 -1.68 8.92
CA LEU A 83 -3.20 -2.90 9.63
C LEU A 83 -4.59 -2.75 10.24
N ARG A 84 -5.48 -3.72 9.99
CA ARG A 84 -6.74 -3.82 10.72
C ARG A 84 -6.58 -4.78 11.89
N TYR A 85 -6.93 -4.33 13.09
CA TYR A 85 -6.71 -5.08 14.32
C TYR A 85 -7.83 -4.89 15.34
N ALA A 86 -7.91 -5.81 16.30
CA ALA A 86 -8.77 -5.74 17.48
C ALA A 86 -8.00 -6.12 18.73
N ALA A 87 -8.27 -5.44 19.84
CA ALA A 87 -7.62 -5.63 21.12
C ALA A 87 -8.62 -5.41 22.26
N ASP A 88 -8.72 -6.35 23.19
CA ASP A 88 -9.60 -6.18 24.34
C ASP A 88 -9.16 -5.02 25.25
N SER A 89 -10.08 -4.56 26.10
CA SER A 89 -9.89 -3.54 27.15
C SER A 89 -8.72 -3.81 28.10
N SER A 90 -8.29 -5.07 28.22
CA SER A 90 -7.15 -5.49 29.04
C SER A 90 -5.89 -5.81 28.25
N ALA A 91 -5.98 -5.95 26.92
CA ALA A 91 -4.96 -6.61 26.10
C ALA A 91 -4.52 -5.75 24.89
N ALA A 92 -3.84 -4.64 25.15
CA ALA A 92 -3.05 -3.95 24.11
C ALA A 92 -1.58 -4.24 24.32
N GLY A 93 -0.82 -4.26 23.22
CA GLY A 93 0.59 -4.59 23.26
C GLY A 93 1.48 -3.67 22.47
N GLU A 94 2.74 -3.69 22.88
CA GLU A 94 3.86 -3.16 22.12
C GLU A 94 4.39 -4.24 21.18
N TYR A 95 4.79 -3.82 19.98
CA TYR A 95 5.30 -4.70 18.93
C TYR A 95 6.52 -4.07 18.30
N TYR A 96 7.50 -4.89 17.93
CA TYR A 96 8.55 -4.46 17.01
C TYR A 96 8.01 -4.55 15.58
N VAL A 97 8.21 -3.46 14.84
CA VAL A 97 7.92 -3.36 13.41
C VAL A 97 9.21 -3.04 12.67
N TYR A 98 9.47 -3.78 11.60
CA TYR A 98 10.57 -3.50 10.69
C TYR A 98 10.31 -4.07 9.29
N ILE A 99 10.95 -3.45 8.31
CA ILE A 99 11.05 -3.92 6.93
C ILE A 99 12.47 -4.45 6.75
N ASP A 100 12.63 -5.65 6.21
CA ASP A 100 13.95 -6.26 5.97
C ASP A 100 13.94 -7.17 4.72
N ASP A 101 15.11 -7.38 4.11
CA ASP A 101 15.28 -8.26 2.94
C ASP A 101 15.27 -9.76 3.31
N SER A 102 15.23 -10.05 4.60
CA SER A 102 15.19 -11.40 5.14
C SER A 102 13.84 -11.68 5.79
N SER A 103 13.33 -12.90 5.56
CA SER A 103 12.31 -13.48 6.44
C SER A 103 12.89 -13.93 7.79
N SER A 104 14.20 -13.70 8.01
CA SER A 104 14.90 -14.08 9.23
C SER A 104 14.69 -13.01 10.30
N LEU A 105 14.21 -13.44 11.47
CA LEU A 105 13.76 -12.53 12.51
C LEU A 105 14.95 -11.88 13.20
N GLN A 106 15.28 -10.66 12.80
CA GLN A 106 16.13 -9.77 13.60
C GLN A 106 15.24 -8.75 14.29
N PHE A 107 15.01 -8.93 15.59
CA PHE A 107 14.21 -8.03 16.42
C PHE A 107 14.95 -6.72 16.73
N SER A 108 15.28 -5.95 15.69
CA SER A 108 15.93 -4.65 15.76
C SER A 108 15.11 -3.66 14.91
N GLY A 109 13.93 -3.29 15.40
CA GLY A 109 13.00 -2.39 14.71
C GLY A 109 12.50 -1.25 15.58
N THR A 110 11.68 -0.38 15.00
CA THR A 110 10.92 0.62 15.77
C THR A 110 9.81 -0.11 16.52
N SER A 111 9.62 0.21 17.81
CA SER A 111 8.46 -0.31 18.52
C SER A 111 7.22 0.55 18.26
N ILE A 112 6.07 -0.09 18.18
CA ILE A 112 4.77 0.55 18.10
C ILE A 112 3.85 -0.02 19.18
N VAL A 113 3.04 0.85 19.77
CA VAL A 113 1.98 0.46 20.70
C VAL A 113 0.65 0.54 19.96
N PHE A 114 -0.03 -0.62 19.82
CA PHE A 114 -1.40 -0.63 19.31
C PHE A 114 -2.34 -0.26 20.45
N SER A 115 -3.27 0.65 20.18
CA SER A 115 -4.24 1.09 21.19
C SER A 115 -5.26 0.00 21.49
N LYS A 116 -5.80 -0.02 22.70
CA LYS A 116 -6.93 -0.90 23.04
C LYS A 116 -8.14 -0.50 22.20
N THR A 117 -8.82 -1.47 21.58
CA THR A 117 -10.09 -1.21 20.88
C THR A 117 -11.31 -1.41 21.78
N GLY A 118 -11.10 -2.05 22.94
CA GLY A 118 -12.09 -2.22 24.01
C GLY A 118 -12.89 -3.51 23.94
N SER A 119 -12.78 -4.28 22.86
CA SER A 119 -13.36 -5.62 22.69
C SER A 119 -12.68 -6.34 21.53
N TRP A 120 -12.55 -7.67 21.61
CA TRP A 120 -12.07 -8.51 20.51
C TRP A 120 -12.93 -8.47 19.24
N THR A 121 -14.16 -7.97 19.33
CA THR A 121 -15.06 -7.77 18.18
C THR A 121 -15.08 -6.33 17.67
N THR A 122 -14.32 -5.42 18.30
CA THR A 122 -14.17 -4.04 17.87
C THR A 122 -12.89 -3.91 17.06
N TRP A 123 -13.04 -3.89 15.74
CA TRP A 123 -11.93 -3.80 14.81
C TRP A 123 -11.70 -2.34 14.39
N THR A 124 -10.43 -1.93 14.32
CA THR A 124 -10.01 -0.61 13.86
C THR A 124 -8.78 -0.72 12.98
N GLU A 125 -8.40 0.36 12.32
CA GLU A 125 -7.22 0.43 11.48
C GLU A 125 -6.15 1.34 12.09
N VAL A 126 -4.89 1.01 11.86
CA VAL A 126 -3.76 1.91 12.05
C VAL A 126 -2.92 1.94 10.78
N THR A 127 -2.50 3.13 10.38
CA THR A 127 -1.59 3.32 9.26
C THR A 127 -0.20 3.62 9.77
N LEU A 128 0.78 2.90 9.23
CA LEU A 128 2.21 3.05 9.47
C LEU A 128 2.82 3.71 8.23
N GLU A 129 3.49 4.84 8.43
CA GLU A 129 4.29 5.50 7.40
C GLU A 129 5.63 4.76 7.23
N LEU A 130 5.54 3.56 6.68
CA LEU A 130 6.65 2.70 6.32
C LEU A 130 6.63 2.47 4.82
N SER A 131 7.79 2.49 4.20
CA SER A 131 7.97 2.25 2.78
C SER A 131 8.96 1.13 2.56
N GLY A 132 8.87 0.48 1.41
CA GLY A 132 9.80 -0.57 1.02
C GLY A 132 9.59 -1.03 -0.42
N ASP A 133 10.48 -1.91 -0.83
CA ASP A 133 10.64 -2.38 -2.20
C ASP A 133 10.36 -3.89 -2.31
N ALA A 134 10.28 -4.39 -3.55
CA ALA A 134 10.08 -5.80 -3.81
C ALA A 134 11.20 -6.66 -3.23
N GLY A 135 10.82 -7.80 -2.65
CA GLY A 135 11.75 -8.72 -2.02
C GLY A 135 11.98 -8.43 -0.53
N GLU A 136 11.45 -7.32 -0.02
CA GLU A 136 11.40 -7.06 1.42
C GLU A 136 10.18 -7.72 2.08
N TYR A 137 10.28 -7.90 3.38
CA TYR A 137 9.22 -8.43 4.23
C TYR A 137 8.79 -7.39 5.25
N PHE A 138 7.49 -7.25 5.45
CA PHE A 138 6.94 -6.65 6.66
C PHE A 138 7.01 -7.66 7.80
N ASN A 139 7.61 -7.24 8.92
CA ASN A 139 7.74 -8.06 10.11
C ASN A 139 7.01 -7.40 11.29
N LEU A 140 6.17 -8.18 11.97
CA LEU A 140 5.54 -7.77 13.22
C LEU A 140 5.80 -8.81 14.31
N ALA A 141 6.50 -8.38 15.36
CA ALA A 141 6.87 -9.24 16.47
C ALA A 141 6.36 -8.68 17.79
N PHE A 142 5.90 -9.53 18.69
CA PHE A 142 5.53 -9.12 20.03
C PHE A 142 6.75 -8.58 20.79
N ALA A 143 6.69 -7.34 21.30
CA ALA A 143 7.79 -6.75 22.07
C ALA A 143 7.68 -7.19 23.53
N ASN A 144 8.59 -8.03 24.00
CA ASN A 144 8.55 -8.50 25.38
C ASN A 144 9.04 -7.41 26.35
N ASP A 145 8.14 -6.89 27.18
CA ASP A 145 8.45 -6.15 28.40
C ASP A 145 7.54 -6.65 29.52
N ALA A 146 8.00 -6.58 30.78
CA ALA A 146 7.26 -7.05 31.95
C ALA A 146 5.88 -6.39 32.13
N THR A 147 5.66 -5.25 31.46
CA THR A 147 4.39 -4.54 31.44
C THR A 147 3.54 -4.79 30.19
N ASN A 148 4.11 -5.44 29.17
CA ASN A 148 3.41 -5.80 27.94
C ASN A 148 2.75 -7.18 28.08
N THR A 149 1.52 -7.20 28.60
CA THR A 149 0.79 -8.45 28.88
C THR A 149 -0.34 -8.74 27.88
N GLY A 150 -0.46 -7.93 26.81
CA GLY A 150 -1.63 -7.94 25.92
C GLY A 150 -1.27 -8.03 24.44
N GLY A 151 -1.89 -8.93 23.70
CA GLY A 151 -1.76 -9.08 22.26
C GLY A 151 -3.01 -8.59 21.53
N ALA A 152 -2.87 -8.35 20.25
CA ALA A 152 -3.93 -7.93 19.35
C ALA A 152 -4.18 -9.05 18.34
N ASN A 153 -5.40 -9.07 17.83
CA ASN A 153 -5.78 -9.87 16.68
C ASN A 153 -5.64 -9.00 15.44
N PHE A 154 -5.04 -9.54 14.38
CA PHE A 154 -4.81 -8.84 13.11
C PHE A 154 -5.61 -9.51 11.99
N ASP A 155 -6.46 -8.73 11.33
CA ASP A 155 -7.39 -9.21 10.31
C ASP A 155 -6.76 -9.17 8.92
N TYR A 156 -6.30 -7.99 8.51
CA TYR A 156 -5.57 -7.82 7.26
C TYR A 156 -4.45 -6.81 7.39
N ILE A 157 -3.56 -6.88 6.41
CA ILE A 157 -2.57 -5.86 6.10
C ILE A 157 -2.83 -5.33 4.69
N THR A 158 -2.81 -4.01 4.52
CA THR A 158 -2.92 -3.34 3.23
C THR A 158 -1.66 -2.54 2.97
N PHE A 159 -0.98 -2.82 1.87
CA PHE A 159 0.13 -2.01 1.37
C PHE A 159 -0.41 -0.97 0.40
N ASN A 160 -0.13 0.30 0.68
CA ASN A 160 -0.52 1.41 -0.16
C ASN A 160 0.59 1.70 -1.17
N VAL A 161 0.40 1.23 -2.41
CA VAL A 161 1.37 1.38 -3.50
C VAL A 161 0.95 2.56 -4.38
N PRO A 162 1.77 3.60 -4.57
CA PRO A 162 1.49 4.60 -5.57
C PRO A 162 1.46 3.94 -6.95
N GLU A 163 0.40 4.18 -7.70
CA GLU A 163 0.39 3.92 -9.13
C GLU A 163 1.63 4.58 -9.74
N PRO A 164 2.38 3.85 -10.59
CA PRO A 164 3.50 4.45 -11.28
C PRO A 164 2.97 5.70 -11.95
N ALA A 165 3.61 6.85 -11.69
CA ALA A 165 3.20 8.12 -12.25
C ALA A 165 3.20 7.98 -13.77
N SER A 166 2.05 7.61 -14.32
CA SER A 166 1.87 7.53 -15.75
C SER A 166 2.09 8.96 -16.20
N PHE A 167 3.18 9.21 -16.93
CA PHE A 167 3.26 10.39 -17.75
C PHE A 167 2.04 10.32 -18.66
N ALA A 168 0.94 10.92 -18.23
CA ALA A 168 -0.25 11.07 -19.02
C ALA A 168 0.14 12.03 -20.15
N LEU A 169 0.75 11.48 -21.20
CA LEU A 169 0.77 12.10 -22.51
C LEU A 169 -0.69 12.18 -22.92
N ILE A 170 -1.34 13.29 -22.55
CA ILE A 170 -2.59 13.71 -23.17
C ILE A 170 -2.22 14.04 -24.61
N LEU A 171 -2.17 13.01 -25.47
CA LEU A 171 -2.19 13.19 -26.90
C LEU A 171 -3.61 13.64 -27.23
N SER A 172 -3.85 14.95 -27.20
CA SER A 172 -5.06 15.48 -27.83
C SER A 172 -4.92 15.23 -29.32
N ALA A 173 -5.58 14.19 -29.81
CA ALA A 173 -5.84 13.99 -31.22
C ALA A 173 -6.78 15.11 -31.67
N VAL A 174 -6.23 16.30 -31.94
CA VAL A 174 -6.93 17.28 -32.79
C VAL A 174 -6.85 16.71 -34.20
N ALA A 175 -7.94 16.05 -34.57
CA ALA A 175 -8.17 15.46 -35.86
C ALA A 175 -7.79 16.41 -36.99
N PHE A 176 -6.97 15.90 -37.92
CA PHE A 176 -6.65 16.52 -39.18
C PHE A 176 -7.90 16.50 -40.07
N THR A 177 -8.84 17.43 -39.89
CA THR A 177 -9.95 17.62 -40.82
C THR A 177 -9.63 18.75 -41.79
N GLY A 178 -9.28 18.38 -43.03
CA GLY A 178 -9.75 19.14 -44.19
C GLY A 178 -8.78 20.05 -44.93
N ALA A 179 -7.54 19.63 -45.20
CA ALA A 179 -6.81 20.21 -46.35
C ALA A 179 -7.34 19.57 -47.64
N GLY A 180 -8.44 20.11 -48.16
CA GLY A 180 -9.01 19.71 -49.45
C GLY A 180 -8.02 19.96 -50.58
N LEU A 181 -7.35 18.90 -51.03
CA LEU A 181 -6.60 18.85 -52.28
C LEU A 181 -7.58 19.06 -53.46
N ARG A 182 -7.77 20.31 -53.91
CA ARG A 182 -8.40 20.56 -55.22
C ARG A 182 -7.37 20.34 -56.32
N ARG A 183 -7.33 19.12 -56.87
CA ARG A 183 -6.84 18.89 -58.23
C ARG A 183 -7.92 19.37 -59.21
N ARG A 184 -7.59 20.33 -60.09
CA ARG A 184 -8.35 20.55 -61.33
C ARG A 184 -7.56 19.95 -62.50
N PRO A 185 -8.14 19.07 -63.32
CA PRO A 185 -7.58 18.77 -64.64
C PRO A 185 -8.03 19.83 -65.66
N ARG A 186 -7.03 20.27 -66.44
CA ARG A 186 -7.02 21.00 -67.72
C ARG A 186 -8.10 22.07 -67.97
#